data_AF-A0A396GYU7-F1
#
_entry.id   AF-A0A396GYU7-F1
#
_cell.length_a   1.000
_cell.length_b   1.000
_cell.length_c   1.000
_cell.angle_alpha   90.00
_cell.angle_beta   90.00
_cell.angle_gamma   90.00
#
_symmetry.space_group_name_H-M   'P 1'
#
loop_
_entity.id
_entity.type
_entity.pdbx_description
1 polymer ?
#
loop_
_entity_poly.entity_id
_entity_poly.type
_entity_poly.pdbx_seq_one_letter_code
_entity_poly.pdbx_strand_id
1 'polypeptide(L)'
;MARRRMMMQNLIGKSFTNLTNISMNITKHLLSNQKLKEENVVFSPLSLNTVLSMIATGSEGPTQKQLLSFLQSESTGDLKSLCSQLVSSVLSDGAPAGGPCLSYVNGVWVEQTIPLQPSFKQLMNTDFKAAFAAVDFVNKSK
;
A
#
# COMPACT_ATOMS: atom_id res chain seq x y z
N MET A 1 13.61 7.75 26.39
CA MET A 1 12.67 6.78 25.79
C MET A 1 11.27 7.35 25.54
N ALA A 2 10.62 8.05 26.49
CA ALA A 2 9.24 8.54 26.34
C ALA A 2 9.00 9.52 25.15
N ARG A 3 9.91 10.47 24.91
CA ARG A 3 9.78 11.43 23.78
C ARG A 3 9.77 10.77 22.39
N ARG A 4 10.56 9.71 22.18
CA ARG A 4 10.58 8.98 20.91
C ARG A 4 9.28 8.23 20.65
N ARG A 5 8.65 7.68 21.71
CA ARG A 5 7.36 6.99 21.62
C ARG A 5 6.22 7.94 21.26
N MET A 6 6.22 9.14 21.86
CA MET A 6 5.24 10.20 21.56
C MET A 6 5.35 10.72 20.12
N MET A 7 6.57 10.92 19.61
CA MET A 7 6.80 11.31 18.21
C MET A 7 6.27 10.25 17.22
N MET A 8 6.55 8.96 17.46
CA MET A 8 6.01 7.88 16.62
C MET A 8 4.48 7.86 16.60
N GLN A 9 3.83 8.02 17.75
CA GLN A 9 2.36 8.05 17.82
C GLN A 9 1.75 9.22 17.04
N ASN A 10 2.37 10.41 17.09
CA ASN A 10 1.91 11.57 16.32
C ASN A 10 2.10 11.38 14.80
N LEU A 11 3.21 10.77 14.37
CA LEU A 11 3.45 10.44 12.97
C LEU A 11 2.44 9.42 12.43
N ILE A 12 2.07 8.45 13.26
CA ILE A 12 1.05 7.44 12.93
C ILE A 12 -0.32 8.11 12.77
N GLY A 13 -0.72 8.95 13.73
CA GLY A 13 -1.99 9.68 13.65
C GLY A 13 -2.11 10.54 12.39
N LYS A 14 -1.04 11.28 12.04
CA LYS A 14 -0.96 12.04 10.78
C LYS A 14 -1.13 11.13 9.55
N SER A 15 -0.49 9.97 9.56
CA SER A 15 -0.55 9.01 8.45
C SER A 15 -1.96 8.43 8.22
N PHE A 16 -2.72 8.19 9.29
CA PHE A 16 -4.13 7.77 9.18
C PHE A 16 -5.04 8.88 8.64
N THR A 17 -4.80 10.14 9.03
CA THR A 17 -5.50 11.29 8.45
C THR A 17 -5.22 11.40 6.96
N ASN A 18 -3.96 11.25 6.54
CA ASN A 18 -3.57 11.27 5.13
C ASN A 18 -4.28 10.18 4.33
N LEU A 19 -4.28 8.94 4.84
CA LEU A 19 -5.00 7.82 4.23
C LEU A 19 -6.49 8.13 4.04
N THR A 20 -7.13 8.74 5.05
CA THR A 20 -8.55 9.12 4.97
C THR A 20 -8.79 10.19 3.89
N ASN A 21 -7.92 11.20 3.82
CA ASN A 21 -8.00 12.25 2.79
C ASN A 21 -7.85 11.67 1.38
N ILE A 22 -6.86 10.78 1.19
CA ILE A 22 -6.63 10.09 -0.08
C ILE A 22 -7.85 9.24 -0.45
N SER A 23 -8.39 8.48 0.50
CA SER A 23 -9.62 7.69 0.31
C SER A 23 -10.76 8.56 -0.18
N MET A 24 -11.01 9.70 0.46
CA MET A 24 -12.10 10.61 0.08
C MET A 24 -11.88 11.21 -1.31
N ASN A 25 -10.64 11.56 -1.67
CA ASN A 25 -10.32 12.06 -3.01
C ASN A 25 -10.58 11.00 -4.08
N ILE A 26 -10.19 9.75 -3.84
CA ILE A 26 -10.42 8.63 -4.75
C ILE A 26 -11.91 8.34 -4.86
N THR A 27 -12.63 8.27 -3.73
CA THR A 27 -14.10 8.12 -3.72
C THR A 27 -14.76 9.21 -4.54
N LYS A 28 -14.35 10.48 -4.36
CA LYS A 28 -14.88 11.59 -5.16
C LYS A 28 -14.63 11.38 -6.65
N HIS A 29 -13.44 10.92 -7.05
CA HIS A 29 -13.16 10.62 -8.46
C HIS A 29 -14.00 9.46 -9.00
N LEU A 30 -14.17 8.38 -8.24
CA LEU A 30 -15.00 7.24 -8.62
C LEU A 30 -16.47 7.65 -8.77
N LEU A 31 -17.02 8.40 -7.82
CA LEU A 31 -18.42 8.86 -7.86
C LEU A 31 -18.66 9.94 -8.92
N SER A 32 -17.63 10.67 -9.36
CA SER A 32 -17.74 11.61 -10.48
C SER A 32 -17.76 10.92 -11.84
N ASN A 33 -17.47 9.62 -11.89
CA ASN A 33 -17.48 8.85 -13.13
C ASN A 33 -18.92 8.54 -13.54
N GLN A 34 -19.38 9.13 -14.65
CA GLN A 34 -20.75 8.94 -15.15
C GLN A 34 -21.10 7.46 -15.39
N LYS A 35 -20.11 6.60 -15.69
CA LYS A 35 -20.32 5.16 -15.89
C LYS A 35 -20.69 4.41 -14.61
N LEU A 36 -20.43 4.99 -13.43
CA LEU A 36 -20.67 4.36 -12.13
C LEU A 36 -21.86 4.98 -11.38
N LYS A 37 -22.63 5.87 -12.03
CA LYS A 37 -23.63 6.72 -11.36
C LYS A 37 -24.77 5.92 -10.70
N GLU A 38 -25.10 4.75 -11.23
CA GLU A 38 -26.17 3.88 -10.72
C GLU A 38 -25.63 2.56 -10.17
N GLU A 39 -24.30 2.45 -10.03
CA GLU A 39 -23.62 1.23 -9.62
C GLU A 39 -23.20 1.28 -8.16
N ASN A 40 -23.18 0.13 -7.50
CA ASN A 40 -22.55 0.00 -6.19
C ASN A 40 -21.02 0.04 -6.34
N VAL A 41 -20.37 0.96 -5.64
CA VAL A 41 -18.90 1.08 -5.67
C VAL A 41 -18.32 0.64 -4.34
N VAL A 42 -17.43 -0.35 -4.39
CA VAL A 42 -16.63 -0.80 -3.24
C VAL A 42 -15.17 -0.87 -3.64
N PHE A 43 -14.30 -0.34 -2.79
CA PHE A 43 -12.86 -0.53 -2.91
C PHE A 43 -12.22 -0.50 -1.51
N SER A 44 -10.98 -0.98 -1.41
CA SER A 44 -10.20 -0.93 -0.16
C SER A 44 -9.13 0.17 -0.27
N PRO A 45 -9.32 1.34 0.38
CA PRO A 45 -8.32 2.39 0.40
C PRO A 45 -6.98 1.94 0.99
N LEU A 46 -7.04 1.07 2.01
CA LEU A 46 -5.88 0.46 2.65
C LEU A 46 -5.06 -0.35 1.66
N SER A 47 -5.72 -1.24 0.89
CA SER A 47 -5.04 -2.08 -0.09
C SER A 47 -4.37 -1.23 -1.17
N LEU A 48 -5.06 -0.22 -1.68
CA LEU A 48 -4.51 0.67 -2.70
C LEU A 48 -3.34 1.50 -2.17
N ASN A 49 -3.44 2.02 -0.95
CA ASN A 49 -2.37 2.76 -0.30
C ASN A 49 -1.11 1.89 -0.13
N THR A 50 -1.28 0.62 0.24
CA THR A 50 -0.18 -0.33 0.37
C THR A 50 0.51 -0.59 -0.97
N VAL A 51 -0.24 -0.82 -2.05
CA VAL A 51 0.35 -0.99 -3.40
C VAL A 51 1.10 0.27 -3.85
N LEU A 52 0.52 1.45 -3.68
CA LEU A 52 1.19 2.71 -4.02
C LEU A 52 2.44 2.94 -3.19
N SER A 53 2.44 2.50 -1.93
CA SER A 53 3.62 2.55 -1.05
C SER A 53 4.74 1.61 -1.51
N MET A 54 4.40 0.42 -2.02
CA MET A 54 5.37 -0.49 -2.63
C MET A 54 6.02 0.15 -3.85
N ILE A 55 5.23 0.76 -4.73
CA ILE A 55 5.72 1.44 -5.95
C ILE A 55 6.58 2.66 -5.57
N ALA A 56 6.16 3.45 -4.58
CA ALA A 56 6.93 4.59 -4.10
C ALA A 56 8.30 4.16 -3.55
N THR A 57 8.34 3.03 -2.84
CA THR A 57 9.58 2.51 -2.27
C THR A 57 10.50 1.88 -3.32
N GLY A 58 9.93 1.32 -4.40
CA GLY A 58 10.68 0.76 -5.53
C GLY A 58 11.09 1.76 -6.61
N SER A 59 10.68 3.02 -6.50
CA SER A 59 10.98 4.07 -7.47
C SER A 59 11.96 5.10 -6.90
N GLU A 60 12.57 5.89 -7.78
CA GLU A 60 13.46 6.99 -7.42
C GLU A 60 13.11 8.25 -8.23
N GLY A 61 13.73 9.38 -7.88
CA GLY A 61 13.62 10.62 -8.66
C GLY A 61 12.19 11.18 -8.74
N PRO A 62 11.76 11.68 -9.92
CA PRO A 62 10.45 12.31 -10.08
C PRO A 62 9.26 11.39 -9.74
N THR A 63 9.32 10.11 -10.11
CA THR A 63 8.24 9.14 -9.85
C THR A 63 8.01 8.95 -8.36
N GLN A 64 9.09 8.76 -7.59
CA GLN A 64 8.99 8.64 -6.14
C GLN A 64 8.39 9.92 -5.52
N LYS A 65 8.83 11.10 -5.97
CA LYS A 65 8.32 12.39 -5.47
C LYS A 65 6.83 12.59 -5.74
N GLN A 66 6.36 12.21 -6.93
CA GLN A 66 4.94 12.27 -7.27
C GLN A 66 4.11 11.35 -6.37
N LEU A 67 4.57 10.12 -6.14
CA LEU A 67 3.89 9.16 -5.28
C LEU A 67 3.87 9.60 -3.82
N LEU A 68 4.98 10.10 -3.28
CA LEU A 68 5.05 10.65 -1.93
C LEU A 68 4.09 11.83 -1.75
N SER A 69 4.04 12.74 -2.73
CA SER A 69 3.12 13.87 -2.74
C SER A 69 1.66 13.41 -2.76
N PHE A 70 1.31 12.47 -3.63
CA PHE A 70 -0.03 11.88 -3.69
C PHE A 70 -0.42 11.20 -2.37
N LEU A 71 0.50 10.43 -1.78
CA LEU A 71 0.33 9.74 -0.51
C LEU A 71 0.45 10.66 0.71
N GLN A 72 0.66 11.97 0.49
CA GLN A 72 0.84 13.00 1.51
C GLN A 72 1.93 12.62 2.55
N SER A 73 2.95 11.89 2.12
CA SER A 73 4.01 11.34 2.96
C SER A 73 5.34 12.03 2.72
N GLU A 74 6.14 12.19 3.77
CA GLU A 74 7.43 12.86 3.70
C GLU A 74 8.54 11.92 3.21
N SER A 75 8.40 10.61 3.45
CA SER A 75 9.42 9.62 3.09
C SER A 75 8.83 8.23 2.83
N THR A 76 9.58 7.41 2.09
CA THR A 76 9.26 5.98 1.94
C THR A 76 9.40 5.20 3.25
N GLY A 77 10.18 5.71 4.21
CA GLY A 77 10.25 5.18 5.57
C GLY A 77 8.92 5.26 6.31
N ASP A 78 8.23 6.40 6.19
CA ASP A 78 6.92 6.61 6.82
C ASP A 78 5.86 5.69 6.20
N LEU A 79 5.87 5.55 4.87
CA LEU A 79 4.97 4.65 4.14
C LEU A 79 5.14 3.18 4.58
N LYS A 80 6.39 2.72 4.72
CA LYS A 80 6.68 1.36 5.23
C LYS A 80 6.21 1.16 6.65
N SER A 81 6.48 2.12 7.53
CA SER A 81 6.04 2.08 8.93
C SER A 81 4.52 1.98 9.04
N LEU A 82 3.79 2.78 8.24
CA LEU A 82 2.34 2.70 8.17
C LEU A 82 1.87 1.34 7.67
N CYS A 83 2.41 0.85 6.55
CA CYS A 83 2.00 -0.44 5.97
C CYS A 83 2.26 -1.61 6.93
N SER A 84 3.41 -1.63 7.60
CA SER A 84 3.75 -2.65 8.59
C SER A 84 2.70 -2.70 9.72
N GLN A 85 2.26 -1.55 10.22
CA GLN A 85 1.22 -1.47 11.25
C GLN A 85 -0.17 -1.87 10.75
N LEU A 86 -0.53 -1.46 9.54
CA LEU A 86 -1.80 -1.84 8.93
C LEU A 86 -1.88 -3.37 8.79
N VAL A 87 -0.81 -3.99 8.28
CA VAL A 87 -0.73 -5.43 8.09
C VAL A 87 -0.70 -6.18 9.42
N SER A 88 0.02 -5.68 10.43
CA SER A 88 0.15 -6.37 11.72
C SER A 88 -1.08 -6.26 12.61
N SER A 89 -1.87 -5.21 12.47
CA SER A 89 -2.89 -4.85 13.47
C SER A 89 -4.29 -4.72 12.90
N VAL A 90 -4.44 -4.13 11.71
CA VAL A 90 -5.76 -3.81 11.12
C VAL A 90 -6.22 -4.91 10.17
N LEU A 91 -5.29 -5.45 9.39
CA LEU A 91 -5.57 -6.42 8.32
C LEU A 91 -5.39 -7.88 8.76
N SER A 92 -5.23 -8.10 10.06
CA SER A 92 -5.14 -9.45 10.64
C SER A 92 -6.53 -10.10 10.74
N ASP A 93 -6.58 -11.41 10.57
CA ASP A 93 -7.83 -12.16 10.70
C ASP A 93 -8.33 -12.11 12.15
N GLY A 94 -9.53 -11.57 12.34
CA GLY A 94 -10.18 -11.44 13.63
C GLY A 94 -10.99 -12.66 14.02
N ALA A 95 -11.28 -13.58 13.09
CA ALA A 95 -12.16 -14.72 13.31
C ALA A 95 -11.79 -15.58 14.53
N PRO A 96 -10.50 -15.88 14.81
CA PRO A 96 -10.12 -16.66 16.00
C PRO A 96 -10.48 -16.00 17.34
N ALA A 97 -10.64 -14.68 17.35
CA ALA A 97 -11.06 -13.90 18.51
C ALA A 97 -12.54 -13.53 18.49
N GLY A 98 -13.34 -14.12 17.60
CA GLY A 98 -14.77 -13.80 17.41
C GLY A 98 -15.03 -12.51 16.60
N GLY A 99 -13.99 -11.95 15.97
CA GLY A 99 -14.08 -10.80 15.09
C GLY A 99 -14.40 -11.18 13.63
N PRO A 100 -14.37 -10.21 12.70
CA PRO A 100 -14.59 -10.46 11.27
C PRO A 100 -13.52 -11.39 10.68
N CYS A 101 -13.96 -12.27 9.76
CA CYS A 101 -13.07 -13.03 8.91
C CYS A 101 -12.46 -12.10 7.86
N LEU A 102 -11.13 -11.94 7.88
CA LEU A 102 -10.43 -11.05 6.96
C LEU A 102 -9.28 -11.78 6.26
N SER A 103 -9.26 -11.68 4.93
CA SER A 103 -8.15 -12.12 4.09
C SER A 103 -7.59 -10.92 3.33
N TYR A 104 -6.27 -10.78 3.37
CA TYR A 104 -5.55 -9.69 2.74
C TYR A 104 -4.33 -10.24 2.00
N VAL A 105 -4.23 -9.91 0.71
CA VAL A 105 -3.19 -10.44 -0.18
C VAL A 105 -2.58 -9.31 -0.99
N ASN A 106 -1.24 -9.25 -0.99
CA ASN A 106 -0.45 -8.40 -1.86
C ASN A 106 0.45 -9.27 -2.73
N GLY A 107 0.66 -8.87 -3.98
CA GLY A 107 1.58 -9.55 -4.86
C GLY A 107 2.17 -8.61 -5.91
N VAL A 108 3.43 -8.85 -6.23
CA VAL A 108 4.18 -8.16 -7.27
C VAL A 108 4.69 -9.21 -8.25
N TRP A 109 4.20 -9.14 -9.48
CA TRP A 109 4.67 -9.95 -10.59
C TRP A 109 5.39 -9.06 -11.59
N VAL A 110 6.60 -9.46 -11.93
CA VAL A 110 7.50 -8.71 -12.80
C VAL A 110 7.93 -9.59 -13.97
N GLU A 111 8.17 -8.97 -15.12
CA GLU A 111 8.69 -9.68 -16.28
C GLU A 111 10.07 -10.27 -15.95
N GLN A 112 10.23 -11.58 -16.18
CA GLN A 112 11.41 -12.36 -15.79
C GLN A 112 12.71 -11.88 -16.45
N THR A 113 12.62 -11.25 -17.61
CA THR A 113 13.77 -10.70 -18.32
C THR A 113 14.28 -9.38 -17.74
N ILE A 114 13.52 -8.72 -16.85
CA ILE A 114 13.93 -7.47 -16.21
C ILE A 114 14.87 -7.78 -15.02
N PRO A 115 16.11 -7.25 -15.02
CA PRO A 115 17.01 -7.43 -13.89
C PRO A 115 16.51 -6.62 -12.69
N LEU A 116 16.42 -7.27 -11.53
CA LEU A 116 15.92 -6.67 -10.31
C LEU A 116 16.95 -6.71 -9.21
N GLN A 117 16.97 -5.65 -8.40
CA GLN A 117 17.82 -5.63 -7.21
C GLN A 117 17.31 -6.65 -6.17
N PRO A 118 18.16 -7.53 -5.63
CA PRO A 118 17.76 -8.48 -4.59
C PRO A 118 17.15 -7.81 -3.35
N SER A 119 17.65 -6.61 -3.00
CA SER A 119 17.13 -5.77 -1.91
C SER A 119 15.66 -5.42 -2.09
N PHE A 120 15.22 -5.19 -3.32
CA PHE A 120 13.81 -4.87 -3.63
C PHE A 120 12.90 -6.05 -3.35
N LYS A 121 13.29 -7.26 -3.78
CA LYS A 121 12.54 -8.49 -3.47
C LYS A 121 12.46 -8.75 -1.98
N GLN A 122 13.57 -8.58 -1.26
CA GLN A 122 13.59 -8.74 0.19
C GLN A 122 12.62 -7.78 0.87
N LEU A 123 12.67 -6.50 0.50
CA LEU A 123 11.80 -5.44 1.00
C LEU A 123 10.30 -5.77 0.81
N MET A 124 9.91 -6.26 -0.38
CA MET A 124 8.51 -6.61 -0.67
C MET A 124 8.01 -7.74 0.23
N ASN A 125 8.85 -8.75 0.46
CA ASN A 125 8.50 -9.87 1.32
C ASN A 125 8.45 -9.46 2.81
N THR A 126 9.35 -8.59 3.28
CA THR A 126 9.48 -8.26 4.71
C THR A 126 8.51 -7.17 5.15
N ASP A 127 8.58 -5.99 4.54
CA ASP A 127 7.88 -4.80 5.01
C ASP A 127 6.42 -4.78 4.56
N PHE A 128 6.16 -5.37 3.40
CA PHE A 128 4.84 -5.36 2.78
C PHE A 128 4.10 -6.70 2.82
N LYS A 129 4.78 -7.76 3.28
CA LYS A 129 4.30 -9.16 3.25
C LYS A 129 3.69 -9.54 1.90
N ALA A 130 4.28 -9.04 0.81
CA ALA A 130 3.81 -9.26 -0.53
C ALA A 130 4.47 -10.48 -1.14
N ALA A 131 3.71 -11.28 -1.90
CA ALA A 131 4.30 -12.28 -2.77
C ALA A 131 5.11 -11.59 -3.87
N PHE A 132 6.27 -12.15 -4.23
CA PHE A 132 7.10 -11.62 -5.29
C PHE A 132 7.51 -12.72 -6.27
N ALA A 133 7.19 -12.54 -7.55
CA ALA A 133 7.50 -13.53 -8.58
C ALA A 133 7.93 -12.90 -9.90
N ALA A 134 8.96 -13.50 -10.51
CA ALA A 134 9.35 -13.26 -11.90
C ALA A 134 8.51 -14.17 -12.81
N VAL A 135 7.86 -13.60 -13.82
CA VAL A 135 6.93 -14.28 -14.73
C VAL A 135 7.29 -13.98 -16.17
N ASP A 136 7.10 -14.95 -17.06
CA ASP A 136 7.25 -14.81 -18.51
C ASP A 136 5.99 -14.18 -19.12
N PHE A 137 5.86 -12.85 -19.05
CA PHE A 137 4.77 -12.13 -19.69
C PHE A 137 4.95 -12.05 -21.21
N VAL A 138 6.19 -12.08 -21.70
CA VAL A 138 6.51 -11.97 -23.13
C VAL A 138 6.07 -13.22 -23.90
N ASN A 139 6.45 -14.42 -23.45
CA ASN A 139 6.22 -15.64 -24.24
C ASN A 139 5.02 -16.47 -23.75
N LYS A 140 4.42 -16.12 -22.61
CA LYS A 140 3.28 -16.85 -22.02
C LYS A 140 2.10 -15.96 -21.67
N SER A 141 1.98 -14.78 -22.29
CA SER A 141 0.72 -14.04 -22.28
C SER A 141 -0.34 -14.85 -23.04
N LYS A 142 -1.46 -15.14 -22.36
CA LYS A 142 -2.62 -15.78 -22.96
C LYS A 142 -3.42 -14.78 -23.79
#